data_AF-A0A3Q8XVF1-F1
#
_entry.id   AF-A0A3Q8XVF1-F1
#
_cell.length_a   1.000
_cell.length_b   1.000
_cell.length_c   1.000
_cell.angle_alpha   90.00
_cell.angle_beta   90.00
_cell.angle_gamma   90.00
#
_symmetry.space_group_name_H-M   'P 1'
#
loop_
_entity.id
_entity.type
_entity.pdbx_description
1 polymer ?
#
loop_
_entity_poly.entity_id
_entity_poly.type
_entity_poly.pdbx_seq_one_letter_code
_entity_poly.pdbx_strand_id
1 'polypeptide(L)'
;MHHTSRTLIAVSLSLTLTFAPLAAAFAASPQPAKGERGMVVTAQHLASEVGVEVLKKGGNAVDAAVAVGYTLAVVYPNAGNIGGGGFMTVRFKDGRSTFLDFRERAPLASTKTMYLDKDGKPVKGASLDGYLAVGVPGSVAGFETAREKYGTLTRQDLMAPAIGYAKDGFVLEQGDVASLEGGAERLAKDPAAAAIFLKPDGKPYAIGERLVQADLAASLSAISEQGRDAFYKGTIADGIVKASAEKGGILAKADFETYAVRELKPVTCNYRGYEITSSPPPSSGGVIICEILNVLEGYPLSYLGAGSAETVRLMVEAMRHAYVDRNSALGDPDFVDNPVEKLLDKNYAKEIREKIDPFRAGVSQDLMPKGFGESQETTHYSIVDNDGNAVAVTYTLNGSFGAAVVADGTGILLNNEMDDFTQKPGVPNLYGLVQGEANAIEPRKTPLSSMSPTIVARDGKPFMVIGSPGGSRIITITLEAIVNVVDHGMNIQEAVDAPRIHHQWLPNTVYIEPFGLSPDTEKLLAGMGYRLDVTDATWGQAAGILVGGKSLAEIEKGGGARYNGAIDSRAASGEAIGY
;
A
#
# COMPACT_ATOMS: atom_id res chain seq x y z
N MET A 1 -89.71 34.62 -5.14
CA MET A 1 -88.92 34.68 -6.40
C MET A 1 -87.45 34.79 -6.01
N HIS A 2 -86.59 34.01 -6.70
CA HIS A 2 -85.11 34.02 -6.75
C HIS A 2 -84.35 35.11 -5.95
N HIS A 3 -83.27 34.82 -5.21
CA HIS A 3 -82.03 34.21 -5.70
C HIS A 3 -81.10 33.73 -4.56
N THR A 4 -80.43 32.60 -4.80
CA THR A 4 -79.22 32.09 -4.16
C THR A 4 -77.95 32.82 -4.63
N SER A 5 -76.98 33.11 -3.75
CA SER A 5 -75.52 33.00 -4.00
C SER A 5 -74.75 33.47 -2.75
N ARG A 6 -74.11 32.55 -2.02
CA ARG A 6 -72.69 32.14 -2.13
C ARG A 6 -71.72 33.04 -1.34
N THR A 7 -71.43 32.57 -0.14
CA THR A 7 -70.31 32.91 0.73
C THR A 7 -68.98 32.69 -0.01
N LEU A 8 -68.18 33.73 -0.15
CA LEU A 8 -66.77 33.65 -0.56
C LEU A 8 -65.92 33.95 0.67
N ILE A 9 -65.52 32.91 1.39
CA ILE A 9 -64.41 32.98 2.35
C ILE A 9 -63.15 32.69 1.54
N ALA A 10 -62.39 33.73 1.24
CA ALA A 10 -61.04 33.60 0.69
C ALA A 10 -60.13 33.05 1.79
N VAL A 11 -59.83 31.75 1.74
CA VAL A 11 -58.76 31.15 2.53
C VAL A 11 -57.45 31.48 1.81
N SER A 12 -56.78 32.53 2.25
CA SER A 12 -55.40 32.83 1.87
C SER A 12 -54.50 31.79 2.55
N LEU A 13 -54.18 30.71 1.84
CA LEU A 13 -53.19 29.74 2.28
C LEU A 13 -51.80 30.37 2.03
N SER A 14 -51.29 31.12 3.01
CA SER A 14 -49.92 31.61 3.02
C SER A 14 -48.98 30.42 3.16
N LEU A 15 -48.52 29.87 2.04
CA LEU A 15 -47.46 28.88 2.01
C LEU A 15 -46.13 29.58 2.32
N THR A 16 -45.85 29.79 3.61
CA THR A 16 -44.50 30.17 4.05
C THR A 16 -43.59 28.96 3.81
N LEU A 17 -42.99 28.87 2.61
CA LEU A 17 -41.76 28.12 2.41
C LEU A 17 -40.69 28.80 3.26
N THR A 18 -40.56 28.36 4.50
CA THR A 18 -39.32 28.55 5.25
C THR A 18 -38.23 27.86 4.46
N PHE A 19 -37.47 28.64 3.68
CA PHE A 19 -36.11 28.28 3.26
C PHE A 19 -35.28 28.16 4.53
N ALA A 20 -35.43 27.05 5.26
CA ALA A 20 -34.36 26.59 6.12
C ALA A 20 -33.17 26.41 5.17
N PRO A 21 -31.99 27.00 5.46
CA PRO A 21 -30.81 26.64 4.70
C PRO A 21 -30.68 25.13 4.86
N LEU A 22 -30.78 24.41 3.74
CA LEU A 22 -30.34 23.03 3.66
C LEU A 22 -28.84 23.09 4.00
N ALA A 23 -28.52 23.00 5.29
CA ALA A 23 -27.17 22.68 5.69
C ALA A 23 -26.87 21.37 4.99
N ALA A 24 -25.87 21.39 4.10
CA ALA A 24 -25.42 20.17 3.45
C ALA A 24 -25.13 19.15 4.57
N ALA A 25 -25.88 18.04 4.56
CA ALA A 25 -25.61 16.94 5.45
C ALA A 25 -24.32 16.28 4.95
N PHE A 26 -23.18 16.68 5.51
CA PHE A 26 -21.92 16.01 5.24
C PHE A 26 -21.92 14.67 5.98
N ALA A 27 -21.48 13.61 5.31
CA ALA A 27 -21.15 12.37 5.99
C ALA A 27 -20.07 12.69 7.05
N ALA A 28 -20.30 12.27 8.28
CA ALA A 28 -19.33 12.47 9.35
C ALA A 28 -18.23 11.41 9.23
N SER A 29 -17.00 11.83 8.97
CA SER A 29 -15.81 11.02 9.16
C SER A 29 -15.25 11.25 10.58
N PRO A 30 -14.59 10.24 11.19
CA PRO A 30 -13.86 10.44 12.43
C PRO A 30 -12.91 11.65 12.34
N GLN A 31 -12.59 12.26 13.49
CA GLN A 31 -11.53 13.26 13.50
C GLN A 31 -10.16 12.57 13.43
N PRO A 32 -9.19 13.12 12.69
CA PRO A 32 -7.83 12.57 12.70
C PRO A 32 -7.22 12.68 14.11
N ALA A 33 -6.37 11.71 14.44
CA ALA A 33 -5.57 11.74 15.65
C ALA A 33 -4.61 12.92 15.62
N LYS A 34 -4.32 13.53 16.78
CA LYS A 34 -3.50 14.75 16.89
C LYS A 34 -2.20 14.47 17.64
N GLY A 35 -1.13 15.11 17.20
CA GLY A 35 0.18 15.08 17.86
C GLY A 35 0.93 16.39 17.65
N GLU A 36 1.88 16.70 18.53
CA GLU A 36 2.69 17.94 18.48
C GLU A 36 4.17 17.64 18.26
N ARG A 37 4.63 16.47 18.70
CA ARG A 37 6.04 16.07 18.69
C ARG A 37 6.30 14.85 17.81
N GLY A 38 5.28 14.07 17.51
CA GLY A 38 5.40 12.99 16.53
C GLY A 38 4.05 12.36 16.26
N MET A 39 4.02 11.57 15.19
CA MET A 39 2.85 10.82 14.78
C MET A 39 3.29 9.52 14.14
N VAL A 40 2.65 8.42 14.55
CA VAL A 40 2.84 7.09 14.00
C VAL A 40 1.48 6.55 13.58
N VAL A 41 1.39 6.08 12.34
CA VAL A 41 0.15 5.51 11.79
C VAL A 41 0.47 4.17 11.16
N THR A 42 -0.17 3.12 11.65
CA THR A 42 0.02 1.74 11.17
C THR A 42 -1.31 0.98 11.13
N ALA A 43 -1.32 -0.14 10.43
CA ALA A 43 -2.46 -1.06 10.38
C ALA A 43 -2.64 -1.91 11.66
N GLN A 44 -1.79 -1.74 12.69
CA GLN A 44 -1.89 -2.47 13.95
C GLN A 44 -1.53 -1.60 15.17
N HIS A 45 -2.45 -1.45 16.12
CA HIS A 45 -2.34 -0.55 17.27
C HIS A 45 -1.08 -0.73 18.12
N LEU A 46 -0.70 -1.95 18.50
CA LEU A 46 0.53 -2.24 19.26
C LEU A 46 1.79 -1.76 18.52
N ALA A 47 1.82 -1.87 17.18
CA ALA A 47 2.92 -1.32 16.40
C ALA A 47 2.94 0.21 16.45
N SER A 48 1.78 0.87 16.36
CA SER A 48 1.67 2.32 16.53
C SER A 48 2.15 2.77 17.92
N GLU A 49 1.79 2.05 18.97
CA GLU A 49 2.24 2.30 20.35
C GLU A 49 3.76 2.19 20.45
N VAL A 50 4.36 1.10 19.94
CA VAL A 50 5.81 0.92 19.93
C VAL A 50 6.53 2.06 19.22
N GLY A 51 6.03 2.47 18.05
CA GLY A 51 6.62 3.57 17.30
C GLY A 51 6.62 4.87 18.10
N VAL A 52 5.50 5.22 18.74
CA VAL A 52 5.39 6.42 19.58
C VAL A 52 6.30 6.34 20.80
N GLU A 53 6.42 5.19 21.44
CA GLU A 53 7.34 5.00 22.57
C GLU A 53 8.80 5.15 22.17
N VAL A 54 9.19 4.72 20.96
CA VAL A 54 10.53 4.97 20.41
C VAL A 54 10.76 6.47 20.20
N LEU A 55 9.79 7.19 19.61
CA LEU A 55 9.90 8.64 19.43
C LEU A 55 9.98 9.38 20.79
N LYS A 56 9.20 8.97 21.80
CA LYS A 56 9.26 9.54 23.15
C LYS A 56 10.60 9.30 23.85
N LYS A 57 11.27 8.19 23.56
CA LYS A 57 12.62 7.86 24.08
C LYS A 57 13.74 8.61 23.36
N GLY A 58 13.41 9.45 22.38
CA GLY A 58 14.38 10.27 21.64
C GLY A 58 14.91 9.62 20.36
N GLY A 59 14.33 8.49 19.94
CA GLY A 59 14.58 7.95 18.60
C GLY A 59 13.97 8.86 17.52
N ASN A 60 14.53 8.80 16.31
CA ASN A 60 14.01 9.55 15.17
C ASN A 60 12.96 8.75 14.38
N ALA A 61 12.42 9.32 13.30
CA ALA A 61 11.42 8.65 12.47
C ALA A 61 11.91 7.33 11.86
N VAL A 62 13.22 7.19 11.61
CA VAL A 62 13.82 5.94 11.09
C VAL A 62 13.92 4.89 12.19
N ASP A 63 14.33 5.27 13.41
CA ASP A 63 14.33 4.38 14.58
C ASP A 63 12.91 3.81 14.83
N ALA A 64 11.91 4.70 14.84
CA ALA A 64 10.52 4.31 15.00
C ALA A 64 10.04 3.40 13.85
N ALA A 65 10.42 3.68 12.60
CA ALA A 65 10.10 2.85 11.45
C ALA A 65 10.67 1.43 11.58
N VAL A 66 11.93 1.31 12.01
CA VAL A 66 12.57 0.00 12.22
C VAL A 66 11.89 -0.79 13.34
N ALA A 67 11.58 -0.16 14.48
CA ALA A 67 10.87 -0.82 15.58
C ALA A 67 9.43 -1.23 15.21
N VAL A 68 8.73 -0.38 14.47
CA VAL A 68 7.40 -0.67 13.91
C VAL A 68 7.47 -1.86 12.95
N GLY A 69 8.45 -1.88 12.04
CA GLY A 69 8.65 -2.98 11.08
C GLY A 69 8.85 -4.34 11.76
N TYR A 70 9.71 -4.40 12.78
CA TYR A 70 9.90 -5.64 13.54
C TYR A 70 8.68 -6.00 14.40
N THR A 71 7.98 -5.03 14.97
CA THR A 71 6.75 -5.30 15.76
C THR A 71 5.64 -5.85 14.87
N LEU A 72 5.39 -5.23 13.72
CA LEU A 72 4.39 -5.70 12.75
C LEU A 72 4.71 -7.10 12.21
N ALA A 73 5.99 -7.50 12.14
CA ALA A 73 6.37 -8.88 11.80
C ALA A 73 5.82 -9.93 12.78
N VAL A 74 5.38 -9.50 13.96
CA VAL A 74 4.82 -10.34 15.02
C VAL A 74 3.31 -10.12 15.12
N VAL A 75 2.89 -8.85 15.24
CA VAL A 75 1.49 -8.50 15.58
C VAL A 75 0.58 -8.38 14.37
N TYR A 76 1.14 -8.36 13.15
CA TYR A 76 0.37 -8.27 11.90
C TYR A 76 0.86 -9.28 10.85
N PRO A 77 0.83 -10.60 11.14
CA PRO A 77 1.51 -11.64 10.37
C PRO A 77 0.94 -11.85 8.95
N ASN A 78 -0.25 -11.35 8.64
CA ASN A 78 -0.83 -11.44 7.30
C ASN A 78 -0.02 -10.64 6.26
N ALA A 79 0.64 -9.55 6.67
CA ALA A 79 1.36 -8.66 5.76
C ALA A 79 2.69 -8.15 6.34
N GLY A 80 2.77 -7.89 7.64
CA GLY A 80 4.00 -7.56 8.33
C GLY A 80 4.84 -8.80 8.58
N ASN A 81 6.07 -8.85 8.05
CA ASN A 81 6.93 -10.02 8.21
C ASN A 81 8.42 -9.70 7.91
N ILE A 82 9.31 -10.56 8.43
CA ILE A 82 10.76 -10.56 8.11
C ILE A 82 11.15 -11.57 7.01
N GLY A 83 10.19 -12.35 6.51
CA GLY A 83 10.34 -13.34 5.44
C GLY A 83 9.99 -12.83 4.03
N GLY A 84 9.94 -11.52 3.84
CA GLY A 84 9.55 -10.82 2.62
C GLY A 84 10.41 -9.57 2.43
N GLY A 85 9.86 -8.52 1.83
CA GLY A 85 10.62 -7.33 1.44
C GLY A 85 9.74 -6.11 1.20
N GLY A 86 10.37 -5.01 0.81
CA GLY A 86 9.66 -3.74 0.69
C GLY A 86 10.51 -2.55 0.31
N PHE A 87 9.93 -1.38 0.53
CA PHE A 87 10.50 -0.10 0.19
C PHE A 87 10.32 0.93 1.31
N MET A 88 11.34 1.75 1.53
CA MET A 88 11.31 2.85 2.49
C MET A 88 11.72 4.15 1.82
N THR A 89 10.81 5.12 1.79
CA THR A 89 11.10 6.50 1.39
C THR A 89 11.36 7.31 2.66
N VAL A 90 12.53 7.95 2.72
CA VAL A 90 12.92 8.80 3.85
C VAL A 90 13.11 10.22 3.35
N ARG A 91 12.50 11.20 4.03
CA ARG A 91 12.80 12.63 3.88
C ARG A 91 13.39 13.15 5.19
N PHE A 92 14.56 13.74 5.10
CA PHE A 92 15.26 14.34 6.23
C PHE A 92 14.81 15.79 6.43
N LYS A 93 14.97 16.30 7.65
CA LYS A 93 14.64 17.70 8.01
C LYS A 93 15.36 18.76 7.18
N ASP A 94 16.49 18.41 6.57
CA ASP A 94 17.24 19.30 5.67
C ASP A 94 16.74 19.29 4.22
N GLY A 95 15.66 18.55 3.94
CA GLY A 95 15.04 18.44 2.63
C GLY A 95 15.64 17.37 1.72
N ARG A 96 16.74 16.70 2.12
CA ARG A 96 17.25 15.54 1.38
C ARG A 96 16.26 14.37 1.49
N SER A 97 16.19 13.56 0.44
CA SER A 97 15.40 12.33 0.44
C SER A 97 16.23 11.16 -0.09
N THR A 98 15.96 9.97 0.43
CA THR A 98 16.55 8.71 -0.06
C THR A 98 15.48 7.62 -0.13
N PHE A 99 15.76 6.57 -0.90
CA PHE A 99 14.89 5.42 -1.06
C PHE A 99 15.67 4.13 -0.84
N LEU A 100 15.21 3.29 0.09
CA LEU A 100 15.78 1.97 0.31
C LEU A 100 14.90 0.92 -0.36
N ASP A 101 15.50 0.20 -1.30
CA ASP A 101 14.96 -0.99 -1.94
C ASP A 101 15.52 -2.23 -1.24
N PHE A 102 14.66 -2.82 -0.41
CA PHE A 102 14.86 -4.09 0.25
C PHE A 102 13.80 -5.11 -0.22
N ARG A 103 13.41 -5.01 -1.50
CA ARG A 103 12.49 -5.94 -2.15
C ARG A 103 13.15 -7.31 -2.31
N GLU A 104 12.32 -8.35 -2.36
CA GLU A 104 12.76 -9.72 -2.59
C GLU A 104 13.43 -9.87 -3.95
N ARG A 105 14.33 -10.85 -4.06
CA ARG A 105 15.01 -11.17 -5.32
C ARG A 105 14.75 -12.61 -5.74
N ALA A 106 14.70 -12.82 -7.04
CA ALA A 106 14.66 -14.16 -7.61
C ALA A 106 15.92 -14.96 -7.20
N PRO A 107 15.75 -16.18 -6.67
CA PRO A 107 16.86 -17.10 -6.41
C PRO A 107 17.79 -17.26 -7.62
N LEU A 108 19.06 -17.59 -7.39
CA LEU A 108 20.05 -17.81 -8.44
C LEU A 108 19.65 -18.95 -9.39
N ALA A 109 18.88 -19.92 -8.90
CA ALA A 109 18.37 -21.05 -9.67
C ALA A 109 17.05 -20.74 -10.43
N SER A 110 16.52 -19.51 -10.34
CA SER A 110 15.29 -19.14 -11.03
C SER A 110 15.45 -19.21 -12.56
N THR A 111 14.40 -19.65 -13.25
CA THR A 111 14.38 -19.69 -14.72
C THR A 111 13.11 -19.08 -15.24
N LYS A 112 13.16 -18.51 -16.44
CA LYS A 112 12.02 -17.88 -17.12
C LYS A 112 10.77 -18.79 -17.18
N THR A 113 10.97 -20.10 -17.24
CA THR A 113 9.90 -21.09 -17.47
C THR A 113 9.59 -21.94 -16.23
N MET A 114 10.08 -21.60 -15.04
CA MET A 114 9.95 -22.45 -13.84
C MET A 114 8.50 -22.70 -13.39
N TYR A 115 7.55 -21.87 -13.82
CA TYR A 115 6.12 -22.03 -13.54
C TYR A 115 5.30 -22.58 -14.72
N LEU A 116 5.96 -23.04 -15.78
CA LEU A 116 5.30 -23.59 -16.96
C LEU A 116 5.41 -25.12 -16.98
N ASP A 117 4.34 -25.78 -17.40
CA ASP A 117 4.35 -27.20 -17.71
C ASP A 117 5.11 -27.48 -19.02
N LYS A 118 5.26 -28.77 -19.35
CA LYS A 118 5.90 -29.24 -20.58
C LYS A 118 5.24 -28.71 -21.86
N ASP A 119 3.98 -28.28 -21.80
CA ASP A 119 3.21 -27.75 -22.93
C ASP A 119 3.22 -26.20 -22.95
N GLY A 120 4.00 -25.57 -22.06
CA GLY A 120 4.16 -24.12 -21.96
C GLY A 120 2.96 -23.40 -21.34
N LYS A 121 2.15 -24.11 -20.54
CA LYS A 121 1.00 -23.54 -19.82
C LYS A 121 1.37 -23.27 -18.35
N PRO A 122 0.88 -22.18 -17.74
CA PRO A 122 1.08 -21.91 -16.32
C PRO A 122 0.56 -23.06 -15.43
N VAL A 123 1.38 -23.49 -14.48
CA VAL A 123 0.99 -24.46 -13.45
C VAL A 123 0.26 -23.73 -12.34
N LYS A 124 -1.02 -24.05 -12.13
CA LYS A 124 -1.87 -23.37 -11.14
C LYS A 124 -1.25 -23.45 -9.73
N GLY A 125 -1.07 -22.28 -9.10
CA GLY A 125 -0.58 -22.16 -7.73
C GLY A 125 0.95 -22.25 -7.57
N ALA A 126 1.71 -22.59 -8.62
CA ALA A 126 3.16 -22.82 -8.50
C ALA A 126 3.95 -21.57 -8.08
N SER A 127 3.46 -20.39 -8.44
CA SER A 127 3.99 -19.09 -8.03
C SER A 127 3.33 -18.53 -6.75
N LEU A 128 2.25 -19.14 -6.28
CA LEU A 128 1.42 -18.60 -5.19
C LEU A 128 1.64 -19.31 -3.87
N ASP A 129 1.82 -20.63 -3.92
CA ASP A 129 1.84 -21.49 -2.74
C ASP A 129 3.15 -22.28 -2.68
N GLY A 130 3.66 -22.47 -1.46
CA GLY A 130 4.83 -23.30 -1.22
C GLY A 130 6.18 -22.65 -1.58
N TYR A 131 7.25 -23.43 -1.40
CA TYR A 131 8.62 -22.89 -1.40
C TYR A 131 9.15 -22.47 -2.77
N LEU A 132 8.49 -22.86 -3.86
CA LEU A 132 8.86 -22.43 -5.22
C LEU A 132 8.41 -20.98 -5.50
N ALA A 133 7.44 -20.47 -4.75
CA ALA A 133 6.93 -19.10 -4.85
C ALA A 133 7.83 -18.06 -4.15
N VAL A 134 8.78 -18.51 -3.33
CA VAL A 134 9.51 -17.66 -2.39
C VAL A 134 10.68 -16.96 -3.08
N GLY A 135 10.68 -15.62 -3.02
CA GLY A 135 11.85 -14.79 -3.30
C GLY A 135 12.74 -14.63 -2.06
N VAL A 136 14.00 -14.28 -2.26
CA VAL A 136 14.96 -14.08 -1.16
C VAL A 136 14.52 -12.91 -0.28
N PRO A 137 14.25 -13.12 1.03
CA PRO A 137 13.76 -12.06 1.90
C PRO A 137 14.74 -10.89 2.10
N GLY A 138 14.21 -9.67 2.10
CA GLY A 138 14.96 -8.42 2.21
C GLY A 138 14.72 -7.60 3.47
N SER A 139 13.60 -7.78 4.18
CA SER A 139 13.18 -6.92 5.30
C SER A 139 14.27 -6.71 6.36
N VAL A 140 14.94 -7.78 6.82
CA VAL A 140 15.98 -7.68 7.85
C VAL A 140 17.16 -6.83 7.38
N ALA A 141 17.63 -7.02 6.14
CA ALA A 141 18.69 -6.18 5.59
C ALA A 141 18.25 -4.73 5.40
N GLY A 142 16.99 -4.50 4.99
CA GLY A 142 16.38 -3.18 4.86
C GLY A 142 16.37 -2.40 6.16
N PHE A 143 15.80 -2.99 7.21
CA PHE A 143 15.72 -2.37 8.54
C PHE A 143 17.10 -2.12 9.15
N GLU A 144 18.03 -3.07 9.01
CA GLU A 144 19.39 -2.87 9.50
C GLU A 144 20.14 -1.78 8.72
N THR A 145 20.00 -1.71 7.40
CA THR A 145 20.60 -0.65 6.59
C THR A 145 20.06 0.72 6.99
N ALA A 146 18.75 0.84 7.22
CA ALA A 146 18.11 2.08 7.65
C ALA A 146 18.61 2.52 9.04
N ARG A 147 18.64 1.58 10.00
CA ARG A 147 19.13 1.82 11.37
C ARG A 147 20.60 2.23 11.38
N GLU A 148 21.46 1.52 10.66
CA GLU A 148 22.91 1.78 10.64
C GLU A 148 23.26 3.12 10.02
N LYS A 149 22.54 3.53 8.96
CA LYS A 149 22.83 4.79 8.25
C LYS A 149 22.14 6.00 8.84
N TYR A 150 20.91 5.84 9.33
CA TYR A 150 20.04 6.97 9.68
C TYR A 150 19.36 6.84 11.05
N GLY A 151 19.44 5.68 11.71
CA GLY A 151 18.95 5.51 13.08
C GLY A 151 19.90 6.10 14.11
N THR A 152 19.39 6.25 15.33
CA THR A 152 20.15 6.75 16.49
C THR A 152 20.12 5.80 17.68
N LEU A 153 19.22 4.80 17.68
CA LEU A 153 19.08 3.83 18.76
C LEU A 153 19.75 2.49 18.42
N THR A 154 20.00 1.69 19.46
CA THR A 154 20.60 0.36 19.29
C THR A 154 19.60 -0.63 18.68
N ARG A 155 20.11 -1.64 17.98
CA ARG A 155 19.27 -2.72 17.44
C ARG A 155 18.44 -3.38 18.54
N GLN A 156 19.05 -3.62 19.69
CA GLN A 156 18.42 -4.27 20.84
C GLN A 156 17.23 -3.45 21.35
N ASP A 157 17.38 -2.13 21.47
CA ASP A 157 16.29 -1.26 21.93
C ASP A 157 15.10 -1.27 20.95
N LEU A 158 15.37 -1.28 19.64
CA LEU A 158 14.34 -1.25 18.60
C LEU A 158 13.62 -2.61 18.45
N MET A 159 14.30 -3.72 18.70
CA MET A 159 13.75 -5.07 18.54
C MET A 159 13.12 -5.64 19.83
N ALA A 160 13.47 -5.11 21.00
CA ALA A 160 12.98 -5.62 22.28
C ALA A 160 11.45 -5.74 22.36
N PRO A 161 10.63 -4.78 21.89
CA PRO A 161 9.17 -4.92 21.91
C PRO A 161 8.67 -6.10 21.07
N ALA A 162 9.17 -6.24 19.85
CA ALA A 162 8.79 -7.33 18.95
C ALA A 162 9.14 -8.70 19.55
N ILE A 163 10.32 -8.85 20.14
CA ILE A 163 10.74 -10.07 20.83
C ILE A 163 9.80 -10.38 22.00
N GLY A 164 9.42 -9.37 22.79
CA GLY A 164 8.47 -9.51 23.88
C GLY A 164 7.10 -10.01 23.40
N TYR A 165 6.51 -9.36 22.39
CA TYR A 165 5.22 -9.79 21.82
C TYR A 165 5.28 -11.20 21.23
N ALA A 166 6.39 -11.60 20.60
CA ALA A 166 6.52 -12.93 20.03
C ALA A 166 6.64 -14.00 21.12
N LYS A 167 7.44 -13.72 22.17
CA LYS A 167 7.74 -14.65 23.25
C LYS A 167 6.58 -14.83 24.22
N ASP A 168 6.03 -13.72 24.70
CA ASP A 168 5.01 -13.70 25.77
C ASP A 168 3.58 -13.67 25.18
N GLY A 169 3.49 -13.45 23.86
CA GLY A 169 2.25 -13.35 23.11
C GLY A 169 1.53 -12.03 23.32
N PHE A 170 0.53 -11.78 22.47
CA PHE A 170 -0.38 -10.64 22.56
C PHE A 170 -1.83 -11.12 22.50
N VAL A 171 -2.73 -10.33 23.08
CA VAL A 171 -4.17 -10.64 23.09
C VAL A 171 -4.77 -10.20 21.78
N LEU A 172 -5.50 -11.09 21.12
CA LEU A 172 -6.09 -10.84 19.81
C LEU A 172 -7.36 -10.01 19.94
N GLU A 173 -7.45 -8.95 19.14
CA GLU A 173 -8.64 -8.14 18.98
C GLU A 173 -9.44 -8.55 17.72
N GLN A 174 -10.57 -7.89 17.49
CA GLN A 174 -11.50 -8.22 16.40
C GLN A 174 -10.82 -8.22 15.03
N GLY A 175 -9.98 -7.22 14.74
CA GLY A 175 -9.28 -7.13 13.46
C GLY A 175 -8.21 -8.20 13.28
N ASP A 176 -7.54 -8.59 14.36
CA ASP A 176 -6.50 -9.64 14.32
C ASP A 176 -7.13 -11.00 14.03
N VAL A 177 -8.26 -11.31 14.69
CA VAL A 177 -9.02 -12.54 14.45
C VAL A 177 -9.56 -12.59 13.03
N ALA A 178 -10.17 -11.50 12.55
CA ALA A 178 -10.68 -11.44 11.18
C ALA A 178 -9.56 -11.68 10.14
N SER A 179 -8.36 -11.14 10.41
CA SER A 179 -7.19 -11.38 9.56
C SER A 179 -6.74 -12.85 9.59
N LEU A 180 -6.67 -13.48 10.77
CA LEU A 180 -6.26 -14.89 10.91
C LEU A 180 -7.28 -15.84 10.27
N GLU A 181 -8.57 -15.57 10.45
CA GLU A 181 -9.66 -16.35 9.83
C GLU A 181 -9.57 -16.35 8.30
N GLY A 182 -9.23 -15.20 7.69
CA GLY A 182 -9.03 -15.10 6.24
C GLY A 182 -7.91 -15.98 5.68
N GLY A 183 -6.89 -16.30 6.49
CA GLY A 183 -5.76 -17.14 6.10
C GLY A 183 -5.85 -18.61 6.52
N ALA A 184 -6.79 -18.95 7.40
CA ALA A 184 -6.79 -20.22 8.13
C ALA A 184 -6.75 -21.47 7.23
N GLU A 185 -7.52 -21.48 6.14
CA GLU A 185 -7.55 -22.63 5.21
C GLU A 185 -6.20 -22.84 4.50
N ARG A 186 -5.51 -21.76 4.12
CA ARG A 186 -4.19 -21.85 3.48
C ARG A 186 -3.14 -22.28 4.48
N LEU A 187 -3.13 -21.66 5.66
CA LEU A 187 -2.17 -21.95 6.73
C LEU A 187 -2.28 -23.38 7.26
N ALA A 188 -3.49 -23.96 7.28
CA ALA A 188 -3.71 -25.35 7.68
C ALA A 188 -2.96 -26.38 6.81
N LYS A 189 -2.50 -26.00 5.61
CA LYS A 189 -1.83 -26.91 4.67
C LYS A 189 -0.35 -27.12 4.99
N ASP A 190 0.29 -26.19 5.70
CA ASP A 190 1.67 -26.33 6.17
C ASP A 190 1.68 -26.61 7.69
N PRO A 191 2.22 -27.76 8.14
CA PRO A 191 2.20 -28.11 9.57
C PRO A 191 2.89 -27.10 10.48
N ALA A 192 3.97 -26.44 10.02
CA ALA A 192 4.67 -25.44 10.80
C ALA A 192 3.84 -24.15 10.94
N ALA A 193 3.22 -23.68 9.85
CA ALA A 193 2.29 -22.56 9.88
C ALA A 193 1.07 -22.85 10.76
N ALA A 194 0.45 -24.02 10.59
CA ALA A 194 -0.71 -24.45 11.37
C ALA A 194 -0.42 -24.49 12.88
N ALA A 195 0.77 -24.94 13.28
CA ALA A 195 1.17 -25.01 14.68
C ALA A 195 1.29 -23.62 15.36
N ILE A 196 1.45 -22.55 14.57
CA ILE A 196 1.57 -21.18 15.06
C ILE A 196 0.23 -20.45 15.00
N PHE A 197 -0.45 -20.51 13.84
CA PHE A 197 -1.59 -19.63 13.55
C PHE A 197 -2.95 -20.30 13.74
N LEU A 198 -2.99 -21.60 14.05
CA LEU A 198 -4.21 -22.33 14.39
C LEU A 198 -4.08 -22.96 15.78
N LYS A 199 -5.23 -23.19 16.40
CA LYS A 199 -5.30 -23.94 17.65
C LYS A 199 -4.95 -25.42 17.41
N PRO A 200 -4.59 -26.18 18.47
CA PRO A 200 -4.29 -27.61 18.34
C PRO A 200 -5.42 -28.46 17.75
N ASP A 201 -6.68 -27.98 17.83
CA ASP A 201 -7.84 -28.62 17.22
C ASP A 201 -8.08 -28.20 15.75
N GLY A 202 -7.16 -27.42 15.17
CA GLY A 202 -7.19 -26.91 13.80
C GLY A 202 -8.07 -25.68 13.60
N LYS A 203 -8.70 -25.14 14.64
CA LYS A 203 -9.59 -23.96 14.52
C LYS A 203 -8.80 -22.65 14.58
N PRO A 204 -9.30 -21.57 13.95
CA PRO A 204 -8.79 -20.23 14.17
C PRO A 204 -8.87 -19.80 15.64
N TYR A 205 -8.00 -18.85 16.01
CA TYR A 205 -8.07 -18.17 17.28
C TYR A 205 -9.30 -17.25 17.37
N ALA A 206 -9.79 -17.01 18.58
CA ALA A 206 -10.92 -16.14 18.89
C ALA A 206 -10.48 -14.88 19.65
N ILE A 207 -11.37 -13.88 19.70
CA ILE A 207 -11.11 -12.60 20.37
C ILE A 207 -10.82 -12.85 21.85
N GLY A 208 -9.81 -12.17 22.38
CA GLY A 208 -9.36 -12.33 23.75
C GLY A 208 -8.44 -13.54 23.98
N GLU A 209 -8.28 -14.42 23.00
CA GLU A 209 -7.24 -15.45 23.04
C GLU A 209 -5.84 -14.83 22.78
N ARG A 210 -4.79 -15.57 23.12
CA ARG A 210 -3.40 -15.11 23.03
C ARG A 210 -2.65 -15.89 21.95
N LEU A 211 -2.03 -15.16 21.02
CA LEU A 211 -1.12 -15.72 20.02
C LEU A 211 0.32 -15.66 20.53
N VAL A 212 1.03 -16.79 20.55
CA VAL A 212 2.45 -16.91 20.96
C VAL A 212 3.25 -17.47 19.78
N GLN A 213 4.41 -16.86 19.50
CA GLN A 213 5.26 -17.19 18.36
C GLN A 213 6.70 -17.47 18.84
N ALA A 214 6.88 -18.56 19.59
CA ALA A 214 8.13 -18.86 20.28
C ALA A 214 9.35 -18.99 19.35
N ASP A 215 9.19 -19.65 18.21
CA ASP A 215 10.27 -19.80 17.23
C ASP A 215 10.65 -18.46 16.59
N LEU A 216 9.66 -17.60 16.29
CA LEU A 216 9.91 -16.26 15.78
C LEU A 216 10.63 -15.41 16.83
N ALA A 217 10.27 -15.54 18.11
CA ALA A 217 10.98 -14.86 19.20
C ALA A 217 12.46 -15.27 19.27
N ALA A 218 12.77 -16.55 19.05
CA ALA A 218 14.15 -17.04 18.98
C ALA A 218 14.89 -16.45 17.77
N SER A 219 14.26 -16.43 16.59
CA SER A 219 14.84 -15.81 15.39
C SER A 219 15.08 -14.31 15.57
N LEU A 220 14.12 -13.56 16.11
CA LEU A 220 14.26 -12.14 16.39
C LEU A 220 15.35 -11.87 17.45
N SER A 221 15.48 -12.74 18.45
CA SER A 221 16.55 -12.63 19.46
C SER A 221 17.94 -12.83 18.81
N ALA A 222 18.09 -13.83 17.94
CA ALA A 222 19.34 -14.06 17.22
C ALA A 222 19.71 -12.86 16.33
N ILE A 223 18.73 -12.26 15.63
CA ILE A 223 18.94 -11.04 14.83
C ILE A 223 19.30 -9.86 15.73
N SER A 224 18.64 -9.69 16.88
CA SER A 224 18.97 -8.62 17.83
C SER A 224 20.43 -8.71 18.32
N GLU A 225 20.92 -9.92 18.57
CA GLU A 225 22.28 -10.17 19.05
C GLU A 225 23.35 -10.08 17.94
N GLN A 226 23.12 -10.75 16.82
CA GLN A 226 24.13 -11.00 15.78
C GLN A 226 23.89 -10.18 14.51
N GLY A 227 22.74 -9.51 14.42
CA GLY A 227 22.38 -8.62 13.32
C GLY A 227 22.02 -9.36 12.06
N ARG A 228 22.33 -8.70 10.94
CA ARG A 228 22.09 -9.22 9.60
C ARG A 228 22.67 -10.63 9.41
N ASP A 229 23.85 -10.91 9.96
CA ASP A 229 24.51 -12.20 9.77
C ASP A 229 23.73 -13.36 10.39
N ALA A 230 22.95 -13.14 11.45
CA ALA A 230 22.05 -14.15 12.03
C ALA A 230 21.05 -14.67 10.99
N PHE A 231 20.49 -13.76 10.20
CA PHE A 231 19.48 -14.07 9.19
C PHE A 231 20.10 -14.65 7.92
N TYR A 232 21.11 -13.99 7.35
CA TYR A 232 21.60 -14.29 6.01
C TYR A 232 22.75 -15.32 5.98
N LYS A 233 23.50 -15.47 7.07
CA LYS A 233 24.64 -16.40 7.17
C LYS A 233 24.47 -17.44 8.27
N GLY A 234 23.60 -17.20 9.25
CA GLY A 234 23.37 -18.07 10.37
C GLY A 234 22.36 -19.19 10.10
N THR A 235 21.88 -19.77 11.21
CA THR A 235 20.97 -20.93 11.25
C THR A 235 19.59 -20.63 10.66
N ILE A 236 19.18 -19.36 10.60
CA ILE A 236 17.91 -18.95 9.99
C ILE A 236 17.94 -19.24 8.49
N ALA A 237 18.95 -18.73 7.75
CA ALA A 237 19.13 -19.05 6.34
C ALA A 237 19.29 -20.55 6.11
N ASP A 238 20.01 -21.26 6.97
CA ASP A 238 20.17 -22.72 6.84
C ASP A 238 18.83 -23.45 6.98
N GLY A 239 17.99 -23.03 7.93
CA GLY A 239 16.64 -23.57 8.13
C GLY A 239 15.73 -23.33 6.93
N ILE A 240 15.74 -22.11 6.39
CA ILE A 240 14.92 -21.76 5.20
C ILE A 240 15.39 -22.55 3.98
N VAL A 241 16.70 -22.64 3.72
CA VAL A 241 17.26 -23.39 2.59
C VAL A 241 16.95 -24.87 2.70
N LYS A 242 17.10 -25.46 3.90
CA LYS A 242 16.74 -26.85 4.16
C LYS A 242 15.26 -27.11 3.87
N ALA A 243 14.37 -26.28 4.41
CA ALA A 243 12.93 -26.42 4.20
C ALA A 243 12.56 -26.24 2.72
N SER A 244 13.21 -25.31 2.02
CA SER A 244 13.06 -25.11 0.57
C SER A 244 13.43 -26.37 -0.21
N ALA A 245 14.59 -26.96 0.06
CA ALA A 245 15.03 -28.18 -0.61
C ALA A 245 14.12 -29.39 -0.34
N GLU A 246 13.61 -29.53 0.89
CA GLU A 246 12.73 -30.64 1.28
C GLU A 246 11.30 -30.49 0.72
N LYS A 247 10.83 -29.25 0.53
CA LYS A 247 9.45 -28.93 0.15
C LYS A 247 9.33 -28.36 -1.27
N GLY A 248 10.31 -28.62 -2.13
CA GLY A 248 10.23 -28.37 -3.59
C GLY A 248 10.50 -26.94 -4.05
N GLY A 249 11.18 -26.13 -3.24
CA GLY A 249 11.69 -24.81 -3.63
C GLY A 249 13.11 -24.86 -4.18
N ILE A 250 13.66 -23.67 -4.46
CA ILE A 250 14.95 -23.48 -5.15
C ILE A 250 15.90 -22.53 -4.43
N LEU A 251 15.62 -22.19 -3.16
CA LEU A 251 16.49 -21.31 -2.38
C LEU A 251 17.77 -22.05 -2.00
N ALA A 252 18.89 -21.36 -2.15
CA ALA A 252 20.22 -21.81 -1.79
C ALA A 252 20.90 -20.80 -0.86
N LYS A 253 21.89 -21.27 -0.10
CA LYS A 253 22.63 -20.41 0.84
C LYS A 253 23.25 -19.18 0.16
N ALA A 254 23.78 -19.37 -1.05
CA ALA A 254 24.36 -18.29 -1.85
C ALA A 254 23.37 -17.17 -2.18
N ASP A 255 22.07 -17.46 -2.25
CA ASP A 255 21.03 -16.45 -2.49
C ASP A 255 20.96 -15.45 -1.33
N PHE A 256 21.04 -15.95 -0.09
CA PHE A 256 21.03 -15.13 1.12
C PHE A 256 22.35 -14.37 1.30
N GLU A 257 23.48 -15.03 1.06
CA GLU A 257 24.81 -14.42 1.25
C GLU A 257 25.06 -13.27 0.28
N THR A 258 24.47 -13.32 -0.92
CA THR A 258 24.65 -12.30 -1.98
C THR A 258 23.56 -11.23 -1.99
N TYR A 259 22.50 -11.37 -1.18
CA TYR A 259 21.45 -10.37 -1.07
C TYR A 259 22.02 -9.01 -0.62
N ALA A 260 21.53 -7.90 -1.13
CA ALA A 260 21.93 -6.57 -0.67
C ALA A 260 20.86 -5.52 -0.97
N VAL A 261 20.60 -4.63 -0.02
CA VAL A 261 19.69 -3.48 -0.18
C VAL A 261 20.28 -2.51 -1.21
N ARG A 262 19.44 -1.97 -2.11
CA ARG A 262 19.82 -0.84 -2.96
C ARG A 262 19.38 0.45 -2.29
N GLU A 263 20.25 1.45 -2.28
CA GLU A 263 19.87 2.82 -1.94
C GLU A 263 19.79 3.61 -3.24
N LEU A 264 18.61 4.14 -3.54
CA LEU A 264 18.29 4.81 -4.80
C LEU A 264 17.86 6.25 -4.53
N LYS A 265 18.01 7.10 -5.55
CA LYS A 265 17.36 8.40 -5.55
C LYS A 265 15.86 8.19 -5.78
N PRO A 266 14.97 8.77 -4.95
CA PRO A 266 13.54 8.64 -5.17
C PRO A 266 13.08 9.36 -6.45
N VAL A 267 11.93 8.94 -6.96
CA VAL A 267 11.22 9.69 -8.02
C VAL A 267 10.62 10.95 -7.41
N THR A 268 10.72 12.05 -8.16
CA THR A 268 10.17 13.34 -7.76
C THR A 268 9.37 13.99 -8.88
N CYS A 269 8.23 14.58 -8.55
CA CYS A 269 7.47 15.44 -9.47
C CYS A 269 6.82 16.61 -8.71
N ASN A 270 6.27 17.57 -9.47
CA ASN A 270 5.49 18.67 -8.90
C ASN A 270 4.03 18.57 -9.33
N TYR A 271 3.12 18.78 -8.39
CA TYR A 271 1.69 18.86 -8.62
C TYR A 271 1.12 20.08 -7.91
N ARG A 272 0.76 21.12 -8.67
CA ARG A 272 0.14 22.35 -8.13
C ARG A 272 0.94 23.03 -7.01
N GLY A 273 2.27 23.01 -7.10
CA GLY A 273 3.16 23.58 -6.10
C GLY A 273 3.54 22.64 -4.95
N TYR A 274 3.03 21.42 -4.93
CA TYR A 274 3.43 20.36 -4.00
C TYR A 274 4.53 19.49 -4.64
N GLU A 275 5.63 19.28 -3.92
CA GLU A 275 6.72 18.38 -4.29
C GLU A 275 6.39 16.96 -3.83
N ILE A 276 6.16 16.06 -4.78
CA ILE A 276 5.90 14.63 -4.51
C ILE A 276 7.23 13.89 -4.57
N THR A 277 7.58 13.16 -3.52
CA THR A 277 8.73 12.24 -3.46
C THR A 277 8.20 10.82 -3.24
N SER A 278 8.49 9.90 -4.16
CA SER A 278 7.94 8.54 -4.13
C SER A 278 8.90 7.51 -4.73
N SER A 279 8.43 6.27 -4.88
CA SER A 279 9.25 5.12 -5.23
C SER A 279 9.74 5.14 -6.69
N PRO A 280 11.05 4.93 -6.94
CA PRO A 280 11.60 4.60 -8.25
C PRO A 280 11.45 3.11 -8.59
N PRO A 281 11.67 2.71 -9.86
CA PRO A 281 11.87 1.30 -10.22
C PRO A 281 12.92 0.64 -9.29
N PRO A 282 12.70 -0.60 -8.81
CA PRO A 282 11.77 -1.62 -9.31
C PRO A 282 10.32 -1.48 -8.82
N SER A 283 9.95 -0.41 -8.10
CA SER A 283 8.54 -0.06 -7.98
C SER A 283 8.09 0.83 -9.13
N SER A 284 6.96 0.50 -9.74
CA SER A 284 6.26 1.40 -10.65
C SER A 284 5.57 2.57 -9.95
N GLY A 285 5.35 2.44 -8.64
CA GLY A 285 4.42 3.26 -7.88
C GLY A 285 4.58 4.76 -8.05
N GLY A 286 5.74 5.29 -7.66
CA GLY A 286 6.00 6.73 -7.72
C GLY A 286 6.00 7.31 -9.13
N VAL A 287 6.50 6.56 -10.12
CA VAL A 287 6.48 6.98 -11.53
C VAL A 287 5.04 7.16 -12.01
N ILE A 288 4.18 6.18 -11.77
CA ILE A 288 2.79 6.18 -12.25
C ILE A 288 1.94 7.21 -11.48
N ILE A 289 2.14 7.38 -10.16
CA ILE A 289 1.49 8.47 -9.42
C ILE A 289 1.84 9.82 -10.06
N CYS A 290 3.13 10.07 -10.30
CA CYS A 290 3.58 11.34 -10.86
C CYS A 290 3.10 11.56 -12.30
N GLU A 291 3.08 10.51 -13.12
CA GLU A 291 2.53 10.57 -14.48
C GLU A 291 1.04 10.95 -14.47
N ILE A 292 0.24 10.28 -13.64
CA ILE A 292 -1.20 10.58 -13.51
C ILE A 292 -1.41 12.01 -12.99
N LEU A 293 -0.67 12.43 -11.96
CA LEU A 293 -0.74 13.80 -11.44
C LEU A 293 -0.35 14.83 -12.50
N ASN A 294 0.68 14.56 -13.31
CA ASN A 294 1.07 15.42 -14.42
C ASN A 294 -0.04 15.58 -15.47
N VAL A 295 -0.80 14.50 -15.75
CA VAL A 295 -1.97 14.54 -16.65
C VAL A 295 -3.08 15.37 -16.01
N LEU A 296 -3.44 15.08 -14.76
CA LEU A 296 -4.54 15.71 -14.01
C LEU A 296 -4.32 17.19 -13.71
N GLU A 297 -3.07 17.65 -13.61
CA GLU A 297 -2.74 19.05 -13.31
C GLU A 297 -3.34 20.04 -14.33
N GLY A 298 -3.53 19.59 -15.58
CA GLY A 298 -4.14 20.38 -16.65
C GLY A 298 -5.65 20.62 -16.53
N TYR A 299 -6.31 20.03 -15.53
CA TYR A 299 -7.76 20.11 -15.35
C TYR A 299 -8.12 20.77 -14.00
N PRO A 300 -9.26 21.49 -13.91
CA PRO A 300 -9.67 22.21 -12.70
C PRO A 300 -10.45 21.31 -11.72
N LEU A 301 -9.81 20.27 -11.18
CA LEU A 301 -10.48 19.26 -10.35
C LEU A 301 -11.19 19.85 -9.11
N SER A 302 -10.61 20.88 -8.49
CA SER A 302 -11.24 21.58 -7.36
C SER A 302 -12.60 22.19 -7.72
N TYR A 303 -12.77 22.70 -8.94
CA TYR A 303 -14.03 23.24 -9.45
C TYR A 303 -15.02 22.13 -9.84
N LEU A 304 -14.52 21.03 -10.39
CA LEU A 304 -15.34 19.89 -10.82
C LEU A 304 -15.92 19.10 -9.64
N GLY A 305 -15.26 19.15 -8.47
CA GLY A 305 -15.70 18.51 -7.23
C GLY A 305 -15.40 17.02 -7.16
N ALA A 306 -15.24 16.52 -5.93
CA ALA A 306 -14.98 15.11 -5.65
C ALA A 306 -16.17 14.23 -6.08
N GLY A 307 -15.90 13.09 -6.70
CA GLY A 307 -16.92 12.12 -7.11
C GLY A 307 -17.88 12.58 -8.22
N SER A 308 -17.64 13.73 -8.85
CA SER A 308 -18.39 14.13 -10.04
C SER A 308 -18.01 13.26 -11.24
N ALA A 309 -18.94 13.08 -12.19
CA ALA A 309 -18.69 12.26 -13.38
C ALA A 309 -17.48 12.76 -14.17
N GLU A 310 -17.24 14.07 -14.23
CA GLU A 310 -16.10 14.63 -14.95
C GLU A 310 -14.77 14.40 -14.23
N THR A 311 -14.73 14.56 -12.89
CA THR A 311 -13.54 14.22 -12.10
C THR A 311 -13.20 12.74 -12.25
N VAL A 312 -14.19 11.86 -12.11
CA VAL A 312 -14.00 10.40 -12.25
C VAL A 312 -13.54 10.05 -13.67
N ARG A 313 -14.15 10.62 -14.72
CA ARG A 313 -13.76 10.43 -16.12
C ARG A 313 -12.28 10.76 -16.33
N LEU A 314 -11.86 11.94 -15.89
CA LEU A 314 -10.48 12.40 -16.05
C LEU A 314 -9.48 11.51 -15.30
N MET A 315 -9.83 11.10 -14.08
CA MET A 315 -9.00 10.19 -13.29
C MET A 315 -8.88 8.82 -13.96
N VAL A 316 -9.99 8.23 -14.41
CA VAL A 316 -9.99 6.93 -15.10
C VAL A 316 -9.17 6.96 -16.39
N GLU A 317 -9.31 8.01 -17.21
CA GLU A 317 -8.54 8.12 -18.46
C GLU A 317 -7.04 8.32 -18.18
N ALA A 318 -6.69 9.16 -17.20
CA ALA A 318 -5.29 9.34 -16.81
C ALA A 318 -4.69 8.03 -16.26
N MET A 319 -5.42 7.32 -15.40
CA MET A 319 -5.01 5.99 -14.90
C MET A 319 -4.85 5.00 -16.05
N ARG A 320 -5.79 4.93 -16.99
CA ARG A 320 -5.72 4.03 -18.15
C ARG A 320 -4.42 4.23 -18.93
N HIS A 321 -4.06 5.46 -19.27
CA HIS A 321 -2.83 5.73 -20.01
C HIS A 321 -1.59 5.34 -19.20
N ALA A 322 -1.48 5.79 -17.95
CA ALA A 322 -0.28 5.50 -17.15
C ALA A 322 -0.11 4.00 -16.85
N TYR A 323 -1.19 3.23 -16.72
CA TYR A 323 -1.08 1.77 -16.55
C TYR A 323 -0.66 1.03 -17.83
N VAL A 324 -0.85 1.60 -19.02
CA VAL A 324 -0.25 1.08 -20.26
C VAL A 324 1.27 1.22 -20.18
N ASP A 325 1.76 2.40 -19.80
CA ASP A 325 3.20 2.67 -19.67
C ASP A 325 3.84 1.82 -18.57
N ARG A 326 3.15 1.68 -17.42
CA ARG A 326 3.52 0.76 -16.33
C ARG A 326 3.80 -0.65 -16.85
N ASN A 327 2.82 -1.22 -17.54
CA ASN A 327 2.81 -2.64 -17.85
C ASN A 327 3.71 -3.00 -19.04
N SER A 328 4.10 -2.01 -19.84
CA SER A 328 4.89 -2.21 -21.06
C SER A 328 6.38 -1.87 -20.89
N ALA A 329 6.74 -0.90 -20.04
CA ALA A 329 8.07 -0.30 -20.05
C ALA A 329 8.84 -0.38 -18.72
N LEU A 330 8.17 -0.64 -17.59
CA LEU A 330 8.82 -0.61 -16.28
C LEU A 330 9.27 -2.01 -15.82
N GLY A 331 10.40 -2.06 -15.11
CA GLY A 331 10.97 -3.29 -14.55
C GLY A 331 12.17 -3.01 -13.63
N ASP A 332 12.90 -4.05 -13.24
CA ASP A 332 14.11 -3.91 -12.42
C ASP A 332 15.16 -3.01 -13.12
N PRO A 333 15.62 -1.91 -12.49
CA PRO A 333 16.60 -1.02 -13.10
C PRO A 333 17.96 -1.66 -13.40
N ASP A 334 18.31 -2.79 -12.78
CA ASP A 334 19.53 -3.55 -13.13
C ASP A 334 19.38 -4.34 -14.45
N PHE A 335 18.16 -4.49 -14.97
CA PHE A 335 17.82 -5.34 -16.12
C PHE A 335 17.06 -4.58 -17.23
N VAL A 336 16.42 -3.46 -16.89
CA VAL A 336 15.52 -2.72 -17.77
C VAL A 336 15.91 -1.24 -17.78
N ASP A 337 16.03 -0.68 -18.98
CA ASP A 337 16.14 0.78 -19.17
C ASP A 337 14.75 1.41 -19.05
N ASN A 338 14.45 1.94 -17.87
CA ASN A 338 13.14 2.47 -17.54
C ASN A 338 13.00 3.91 -18.08
N PRO A 339 11.98 4.25 -18.88
CA PRO A 339 11.83 5.58 -19.49
C PRO A 339 11.29 6.64 -18.51
N VAL A 340 11.83 6.69 -17.29
CA VAL A 340 11.35 7.54 -16.18
C VAL A 340 11.32 9.02 -16.58
N GLU A 341 12.36 9.53 -17.24
CA GLU A 341 12.41 10.93 -17.66
C GLU A 341 11.25 11.30 -18.60
N LYS A 342 10.90 10.41 -19.53
CA LYS A 342 9.79 10.62 -20.46
C LYS A 342 8.44 10.59 -19.73
N LEU A 343 8.21 9.60 -18.87
CA LEU A 343 6.92 9.44 -18.18
C LEU A 343 6.64 10.57 -17.18
N LEU A 344 7.70 11.21 -16.68
CA LEU A 344 7.59 12.39 -15.80
C LEU A 344 7.57 13.73 -16.55
N ASP A 345 7.73 13.73 -17.88
CA ASP A 345 7.75 14.96 -18.68
C ASP A 345 6.35 15.57 -18.86
N LYS A 346 6.23 16.88 -18.63
CA LYS A 346 4.95 17.60 -18.72
C LYS A 346 4.41 17.67 -20.15
N ASN A 347 5.26 17.60 -21.18
CA ASN A 347 4.83 17.53 -22.58
C ASN A 347 4.27 16.14 -22.90
N TYR A 348 4.84 15.07 -22.36
CA TYR A 348 4.26 13.74 -22.51
C TYR A 348 2.86 13.66 -21.86
N ALA A 349 2.70 14.23 -20.66
CA ALA A 349 1.38 14.37 -20.05
C ALA A 349 0.41 15.22 -20.91
N LYS A 350 0.91 16.22 -21.64
CA LYS A 350 0.10 17.00 -22.60
C LYS A 350 -0.35 16.14 -23.78
N GLU A 351 0.53 15.31 -24.34
CA GLU A 351 0.17 14.37 -25.41
C GLU A 351 -0.90 13.37 -24.96
N ILE A 352 -0.84 12.90 -23.70
CA ILE A 352 -1.91 12.08 -23.13
C ILE A 352 -3.23 12.86 -23.09
N ARG A 353 -3.23 14.08 -22.54
CA ARG A 353 -4.44 14.93 -22.50
C ARG A 353 -5.06 15.17 -23.87
N GLU A 354 -4.23 15.35 -24.91
CA GLU A 354 -4.69 15.54 -26.30
C GLU A 354 -5.37 14.29 -26.88
N LYS A 355 -5.15 13.10 -26.30
CA LYS A 355 -5.79 11.83 -26.68
C LYS A 355 -7.05 11.51 -25.89
N ILE A 356 -7.27 12.18 -24.76
CA ILE A 356 -8.45 11.95 -23.92
C ILE A 356 -9.69 12.52 -24.64
N ASP A 357 -10.62 11.65 -25.01
CA ASP A 357 -11.91 12.07 -25.59
C ASP A 357 -12.74 12.80 -24.50
N PRO A 358 -13.25 14.01 -24.78
CA PRO A 358 -14.00 14.79 -23.80
C PRO A 358 -15.41 14.26 -23.49
N PHE A 359 -15.95 13.34 -24.29
CA PHE A 359 -17.35 12.90 -24.20
C PHE A 359 -17.53 11.39 -24.10
N ARG A 360 -16.51 10.59 -24.45
CA ARG A 360 -16.58 9.13 -24.49
C ARG A 360 -15.50 8.50 -23.63
N ALA A 361 -15.82 7.34 -23.07
CA ALA A 361 -14.83 6.46 -22.49
C ALA A 361 -13.84 6.04 -23.58
N GLY A 362 -12.55 6.14 -23.27
CA GLY A 362 -11.53 5.48 -24.10
C GLY A 362 -11.71 3.96 -24.09
N VAL A 363 -11.08 3.30 -25.05
CA VAL A 363 -11.17 1.86 -25.22
C VAL A 363 -9.79 1.27 -24.98
N SER A 364 -9.63 0.53 -23.89
CA SER A 364 -8.34 -0.06 -23.50
C SER A 364 -7.74 -0.98 -24.57
N GLN A 365 -8.57 -1.54 -25.45
CA GLN A 365 -8.13 -2.36 -26.58
C GLN A 365 -7.37 -1.55 -27.64
N ASP A 366 -7.71 -0.27 -27.81
CA ASP A 366 -7.04 0.62 -28.77
C ASP A 366 -5.64 1.03 -28.30
N LEU A 367 -5.34 0.79 -27.02
CA LEU A 367 -4.05 1.04 -26.37
C LEU A 367 -3.24 -0.26 -26.18
N MET A 368 -3.64 -1.38 -26.79
CA MET A 368 -3.11 -2.71 -26.46
C MET A 368 -1.65 -2.99 -26.82
N PRO A 369 -0.93 -3.60 -25.85
CA PRO A 369 -0.54 -5.01 -25.91
C PRO A 369 -1.44 -5.92 -25.03
N LYS A 370 -1.36 -7.26 -25.11
CA LYS A 370 -2.43 -8.19 -24.65
C LYS A 370 -2.50 -8.50 -23.13
N GLY A 371 -3.70 -8.41 -22.50
CA GLY A 371 -4.24 -9.34 -21.45
C GLY A 371 -4.77 -8.76 -20.10
N PHE A 372 -5.58 -9.52 -19.32
CA PHE A 372 -6.55 -9.12 -18.25
C PHE A 372 -6.33 -9.64 -16.78
N GLY A 373 -6.80 -8.93 -15.72
CA GLY A 373 -7.74 -9.38 -14.61
C GLY A 373 -7.30 -9.59 -13.13
N GLU A 374 -7.73 -8.75 -12.15
CA GLU A 374 -7.17 -8.38 -10.78
C GLU A 374 -7.42 -9.24 -9.48
N SER A 375 -6.58 -9.07 -8.41
CA SER A 375 -6.72 -9.44 -6.94
C SER A 375 -5.95 -8.46 -6.00
N GLN A 376 -5.98 -8.60 -4.65
CA GLN A 376 -5.47 -7.63 -3.61
C GLN A 376 -4.51 -8.23 -2.55
N GLU A 377 -3.59 -7.43 -1.93
CA GLU A 377 -2.98 -7.54 -0.54
C GLU A 377 -1.54 -6.93 -0.41
N THR A 378 -1.19 -6.22 0.71
CA THR A 378 0.13 -5.60 1.11
C THR A 378 0.02 -4.94 2.53
N THR A 379 1.04 -4.32 3.16
CA THR A 379 0.86 -3.33 4.28
C THR A 379 1.70 -2.03 4.12
N HIS A 380 1.28 -0.93 4.76
CA HIS A 380 1.95 0.39 4.75
C HIS A 380 1.96 1.06 6.13
N TYR A 381 2.98 1.85 6.44
CA TYR A 381 2.99 2.74 7.60
C TYR A 381 3.72 4.07 7.34
N SER A 382 3.30 5.09 8.07
CA SER A 382 3.78 6.48 7.95
C SER A 382 4.20 7.04 9.31
N ILE A 383 5.36 7.71 9.38
CA ILE A 383 5.93 8.26 10.61
C ILE A 383 6.51 9.66 10.36
N VAL A 384 6.24 10.60 11.26
CA VAL A 384 6.92 11.90 11.33
C VAL A 384 7.41 12.16 12.76
N ASP A 385 8.67 12.57 12.91
CA ASP A 385 9.27 12.89 14.21
C ASP A 385 9.25 14.40 14.54
N ASN A 386 9.76 14.75 15.74
CA ASN A 386 9.72 16.13 16.23
C ASN A 386 10.57 17.10 15.41
N ASP A 387 11.61 16.57 14.78
CA ASP A 387 12.59 17.30 13.99
C ASP A 387 12.12 17.52 12.54
N GLY A 388 11.04 16.85 12.14
CA GLY A 388 10.47 16.92 10.80
C GLY A 388 11.11 15.94 9.81
N ASN A 389 11.79 14.89 10.29
CA ASN A 389 12.06 13.74 9.43
C ASN A 389 10.75 12.97 9.21
N ALA A 390 10.55 12.50 7.99
CA ALA A 390 9.37 11.75 7.59
C ALA A 390 9.80 10.44 6.94
N VAL A 391 9.12 9.36 7.29
CA VAL A 391 9.36 8.02 6.74
C VAL A 391 8.04 7.41 6.31
N ALA A 392 8.00 6.93 5.06
CA ALA A 392 6.90 6.15 4.51
C ALA A 392 7.47 4.76 4.15
N VAL A 393 6.83 3.69 4.62
CA VAL A 393 7.27 2.31 4.33
C VAL A 393 6.11 1.48 3.85
N THR A 394 6.30 0.80 2.72
CA THR A 394 5.39 -0.23 2.24
C THR A 394 6.17 -1.51 2.08
N TYR A 395 5.69 -2.61 2.66
CA TYR A 395 6.34 -3.91 2.61
C TYR A 395 5.30 -5.03 2.69
N THR A 396 5.65 -6.24 2.25
CA THR A 396 4.66 -7.29 1.99
C THR A 396 5.24 -8.70 2.04
N LEU A 397 4.35 -9.70 1.97
CA LEU A 397 4.64 -11.09 1.59
C LEU A 397 4.20 -11.38 0.14
N ASN A 398 3.78 -10.37 -0.62
CA ASN A 398 2.89 -10.45 -1.79
C ASN A 398 1.42 -10.67 -1.36
N GLY A 399 0.90 -11.90 -1.39
CA GLY A 399 -0.43 -12.23 -0.89
C GLY A 399 -0.48 -12.29 0.64
N SER A 400 -1.69 -12.25 1.23
CA SER A 400 -1.93 -12.49 2.66
C SER A 400 -1.32 -13.82 3.05
N PHE A 401 -0.47 -13.78 4.08
CA PHE A 401 0.31 -14.90 4.56
C PHE A 401 1.31 -15.48 3.53
N GLY A 402 1.57 -14.76 2.44
CA GLY A 402 2.57 -15.11 1.42
C GLY A 402 2.30 -16.45 0.74
N ALA A 403 3.35 -17.26 0.72
CA ALA A 403 3.31 -18.64 0.23
C ALA A 403 2.61 -19.62 1.20
N ALA A 404 2.11 -19.11 2.33
CA ALA A 404 1.46 -19.85 3.42
C ALA A 404 2.34 -20.96 4.01
N VAL A 405 3.67 -20.76 4.01
CA VAL A 405 4.64 -21.71 4.56
C VAL A 405 5.56 -21.04 5.58
N VAL A 406 5.85 -21.77 6.66
CA VAL A 406 6.85 -21.39 7.66
C VAL A 406 8.04 -22.34 7.53
N ALA A 407 9.26 -21.81 7.55
CA ALA A 407 10.45 -22.65 7.66
C ALA A 407 10.54 -23.24 9.07
N ASP A 408 10.44 -24.56 9.17
CA ASP A 408 10.39 -25.30 10.43
C ASP A 408 11.47 -24.84 11.43
N GLY A 409 11.05 -24.49 12.65
CA GLY A 409 11.95 -24.05 13.73
C GLY A 409 12.42 -22.59 13.65
N THR A 410 11.99 -21.82 12.64
CA THR A 410 12.33 -20.39 12.52
C THR A 410 11.19 -19.46 12.94
N GLY A 411 9.94 -19.91 12.83
CA GLY A 411 8.75 -19.07 13.00
C GLY A 411 8.57 -18.00 11.93
N ILE A 412 9.34 -18.04 10.83
CA ILE A 412 9.30 -17.04 9.77
C ILE A 412 8.38 -17.52 8.65
N LEU A 413 7.29 -16.77 8.46
CA LEU A 413 6.37 -16.93 7.33
C LEU A 413 6.99 -16.33 6.05
N LEU A 414 6.95 -17.08 4.95
CA LEU A 414 7.66 -16.75 3.71
C LEU A 414 6.76 -16.16 2.62
N ASN A 415 7.31 -15.20 1.87
CA ASN A 415 6.63 -14.49 0.78
C ASN A 415 6.29 -15.41 -0.41
N ASN A 416 5.37 -14.98 -1.26
CA ASN A 416 5.14 -15.53 -2.61
C ASN A 416 5.51 -14.51 -3.71
N GLU A 417 6.55 -13.71 -3.47
CA GLU A 417 6.87 -12.53 -4.29
C GLU A 417 7.31 -12.87 -5.73
N MET A 418 7.71 -14.12 -5.99
CA MET A 418 8.03 -14.54 -7.35
C MET A 418 6.83 -14.47 -8.30
N ASP A 419 5.60 -14.43 -7.79
CA ASP A 419 4.40 -14.26 -8.60
C ASP A 419 4.30 -12.88 -9.27
N ASP A 420 4.94 -11.86 -8.72
CA ASP A 420 4.92 -10.52 -9.33
C ASP A 420 5.63 -10.49 -10.70
N PHE A 421 6.48 -11.48 -11.00
CA PHE A 421 7.07 -11.64 -12.32
C PHE A 421 6.07 -12.09 -13.39
N THR A 422 6.37 -11.72 -14.63
CA THR A 422 5.72 -12.27 -15.81
C THR A 422 6.11 -13.73 -15.98
N GLN A 423 5.22 -14.65 -15.57
CA GLN A 423 5.39 -16.09 -15.84
C GLN A 423 5.29 -16.39 -17.34
N LYS A 424 4.41 -15.65 -18.04
CA LYS A 424 4.22 -15.72 -19.48
C LYS A 424 3.57 -14.42 -19.96
N PRO A 425 4.09 -13.77 -21.01
CA PRO A 425 3.44 -12.58 -21.58
C PRO A 425 1.98 -12.87 -21.96
N GLY A 426 1.08 -11.98 -21.57
CA GLY A 426 -0.35 -12.16 -21.79
C GLY A 426 -1.10 -12.92 -20.69
N VAL A 427 -0.40 -13.48 -19.71
CA VAL A 427 -0.99 -14.15 -18.54
C VAL A 427 -0.89 -13.21 -17.31
N PRO A 428 -1.98 -13.00 -16.57
CA PRO A 428 -1.95 -12.21 -15.35
C PRO A 428 -1.18 -12.88 -14.22
N ASN A 429 -0.56 -12.07 -13.35
CA ASN A 429 -0.16 -12.49 -12.01
C ASN A 429 -1.36 -12.53 -11.05
N LEU A 430 -1.14 -12.80 -9.76
CA LEU A 430 -2.15 -12.79 -8.70
C LEU A 430 -2.98 -11.50 -8.74
N TYR A 431 -2.34 -10.35 -8.95
CA TYR A 431 -2.97 -9.04 -9.01
C TYR A 431 -3.57 -8.69 -10.38
N GLY A 432 -3.61 -9.62 -11.32
CA GLY A 432 -4.21 -9.38 -12.63
C GLY A 432 -3.45 -8.49 -13.57
N LEU A 433 -2.24 -8.11 -13.18
CA LEU A 433 -1.39 -7.31 -14.01
C LEU A 433 -0.88 -8.20 -15.12
N VAL A 434 -1.19 -7.82 -16.35
CA VAL A 434 -0.59 -8.46 -17.51
C VAL A 434 0.59 -7.64 -17.96
N GLN A 435 1.75 -8.18 -17.60
CA GLN A 435 3.02 -7.50 -17.73
C GLN A 435 3.81 -8.03 -18.93
N GLY A 436 4.70 -7.19 -19.45
CA GLY A 436 5.55 -7.51 -20.59
C GLY A 436 6.84 -8.24 -20.23
N GLU A 437 7.64 -8.53 -21.26
CA GLU A 437 8.96 -9.17 -21.14
C GLU A 437 9.94 -8.43 -20.21
N ALA A 438 9.76 -7.11 -20.03
CA ALA A 438 10.55 -6.30 -19.11
C ALA A 438 10.55 -6.88 -17.67
N ASN A 439 9.45 -7.48 -17.24
CA ASN A 439 9.32 -8.11 -15.93
C ASN A 439 9.33 -9.65 -16.00
N ALA A 440 10.01 -10.27 -16.98
CA ALA A 440 10.21 -11.72 -16.99
C ALA A 440 11.17 -12.18 -15.86
N ILE A 441 11.00 -13.42 -15.40
CA ILE A 441 11.82 -14.03 -14.34
C ILE A 441 13.27 -14.20 -14.82
N GLU A 442 14.21 -13.65 -14.06
CA GLU A 442 15.65 -13.83 -14.23
C GLU A 442 16.35 -13.95 -12.87
N PRO A 443 17.42 -14.75 -12.74
CA PRO A 443 18.20 -14.84 -11.50
C PRO A 443 18.63 -13.48 -10.94
N ARG A 444 18.45 -13.28 -9.63
CA ARG A 444 18.75 -12.04 -8.88
C ARG A 444 17.88 -10.83 -9.22
N LYS A 445 16.99 -10.93 -10.21
CA LYS A 445 16.10 -9.85 -10.58
C LYS A 445 15.10 -9.59 -9.45
N THR A 446 14.66 -8.35 -9.35
CA THR A 446 13.63 -7.87 -8.44
C THR A 446 12.31 -7.79 -9.21
N PRO A 447 11.22 -8.41 -8.73
CA PRO A 447 9.95 -8.32 -9.41
C PRO A 447 9.37 -6.90 -9.33
N LEU A 448 8.74 -6.44 -10.42
CA LEU A 448 8.10 -5.13 -10.50
C LEU A 448 6.97 -5.00 -9.46
N SER A 449 7.03 -3.95 -8.63
CA SER A 449 6.04 -3.69 -7.59
C SER A 449 5.15 -2.49 -7.89
N SER A 450 4.04 -2.36 -7.16
CA SER A 450 3.14 -1.19 -7.15
C SER A 450 3.28 -0.34 -5.87
N MET A 451 4.12 -0.78 -4.93
CA MET A 451 4.30 -0.13 -3.64
C MET A 451 4.78 1.33 -3.77
N SER A 452 4.03 2.26 -3.18
CA SER A 452 4.20 3.70 -3.41
C SER A 452 4.36 4.52 -2.12
N PRO A 453 5.32 4.21 -1.22
CA PRO A 453 5.53 5.02 -0.02
C PRO A 453 5.89 6.47 -0.42
N THR A 454 5.01 7.42 -0.12
CA THR A 454 5.06 8.77 -0.70
C THR A 454 5.13 9.83 0.38
N ILE A 455 6.03 10.79 0.19
CA ILE A 455 6.16 11.99 1.01
C ILE A 455 5.90 13.20 0.13
N VAL A 456 4.96 14.04 0.54
CA VAL A 456 4.64 15.32 -0.10
C VAL A 456 5.22 16.45 0.72
N ALA A 457 5.89 17.39 0.06
CA ALA A 457 6.41 18.60 0.66
C ALA A 457 5.81 19.85 0.00
N ARG A 458 5.77 20.94 0.75
CA ARG A 458 5.41 22.28 0.27
C ARG A 458 6.38 23.28 0.89
N ASP A 459 6.93 24.17 0.07
CA ASP A 459 7.92 25.18 0.49
C ASP A 459 9.13 24.56 1.22
N GLY A 460 9.58 23.39 0.74
CA GLY A 460 10.70 22.63 1.30
C GLY A 460 10.39 21.85 2.58
N LYS A 461 9.20 22.01 3.16
CA LYS A 461 8.79 21.37 4.42
C LYS A 461 7.86 20.17 4.17
N PRO A 462 7.92 19.11 5.00
CA PRO A 462 6.93 18.03 4.93
C PRO A 462 5.51 18.58 5.07
N PHE A 463 4.62 18.11 4.20
CA PHE A 463 3.22 18.47 4.15
C PHE A 463 2.33 17.25 4.42
N MET A 464 2.61 16.13 3.74
CA MET A 464 1.85 14.88 3.90
C MET A 464 2.78 13.68 3.77
N VAL A 465 2.52 12.63 4.56
CA VAL A 465 3.14 11.30 4.41
C VAL A 465 2.00 10.34 4.18
N ILE A 466 2.07 9.52 3.12
CA ILE A 466 0.96 8.67 2.72
C ILE A 466 1.44 7.44 1.96
N GLY A 467 0.67 6.38 2.11
CA GLY A 467 0.70 5.22 1.26
C GLY A 467 -0.39 4.25 1.69
N SER A 468 -0.51 3.15 0.96
CA SER A 468 -1.50 2.13 1.21
C SER A 468 -0.97 0.76 0.77
N PRO A 469 -1.52 -0.32 1.31
CA PRO A 469 -1.53 -1.60 0.62
C PRO A 469 -2.63 -1.72 -0.44
N GLY A 470 -2.65 -2.85 -1.16
CA GLY A 470 -3.69 -3.18 -2.14
C GLY A 470 -3.19 -3.54 -3.54
N GLY A 471 -2.10 -4.29 -3.67
CA GLY A 471 -1.60 -4.77 -4.98
C GLY A 471 -1.40 -3.63 -6.00
N SER A 472 -1.98 -3.78 -7.20
CA SER A 472 -2.02 -2.73 -8.23
C SER A 472 -2.69 -1.44 -7.74
N ARG A 473 -3.75 -1.52 -6.92
CA ARG A 473 -4.51 -0.36 -6.43
C ARG A 473 -3.71 0.56 -5.52
N ILE A 474 -2.56 0.15 -4.98
CA ILE A 474 -1.70 1.00 -4.12
C ILE A 474 -1.48 2.38 -4.76
N ILE A 475 -1.23 2.38 -6.07
CA ILE A 475 -0.96 3.58 -6.86
C ILE A 475 -2.19 4.50 -6.85
N THR A 476 -3.39 3.98 -7.13
CA THR A 476 -4.61 4.79 -7.23
C THR A 476 -5.09 5.22 -5.84
N ILE A 477 -5.00 4.37 -4.82
CA ILE A 477 -5.36 4.74 -3.45
C ILE A 477 -4.51 5.91 -2.95
N THR A 478 -3.19 5.84 -3.17
CA THR A 478 -2.26 6.89 -2.76
C THR A 478 -2.50 8.18 -3.55
N LEU A 479 -2.71 8.06 -4.87
CA LEU A 479 -3.06 9.17 -5.75
C LEU A 479 -4.35 9.88 -5.30
N GLU A 480 -5.41 9.11 -5.07
CA GLU A 480 -6.73 9.61 -4.66
C GLU A 480 -6.65 10.35 -3.33
N ALA A 481 -5.92 9.84 -2.34
CA ALA A 481 -5.69 10.53 -1.07
C ALA A 481 -4.96 11.88 -1.28
N ILE A 482 -3.96 11.94 -2.17
CA ILE A 482 -3.26 13.19 -2.51
C ILE A 482 -4.22 14.18 -3.19
N VAL A 483 -5.00 13.74 -4.18
CA VAL A 483 -5.98 14.59 -4.89
C VAL A 483 -7.07 15.08 -3.94
N ASN A 484 -7.57 14.22 -3.05
CA ASN A 484 -8.60 14.57 -2.06
C ASN A 484 -8.13 15.67 -1.12
N VAL A 485 -6.87 15.61 -0.64
CA VAL A 485 -6.30 16.66 0.20
C VAL A 485 -6.01 17.93 -0.63
N VAL A 486 -5.34 17.81 -1.77
CA VAL A 486 -4.80 18.94 -2.54
C VAL A 486 -5.89 19.68 -3.34
N ASP A 487 -6.74 18.96 -4.07
CA ASP A 487 -7.76 19.53 -4.95
C ASP A 487 -9.11 19.71 -4.26
N HIS A 488 -9.48 18.78 -3.37
CA HIS A 488 -10.81 18.78 -2.74
C HIS A 488 -10.80 19.31 -1.31
N GLY A 489 -9.63 19.64 -0.76
CA GLY A 489 -9.48 20.27 0.56
C GLY A 489 -9.93 19.40 1.73
N MET A 490 -10.06 18.08 1.51
CA MET A 490 -10.43 17.12 2.54
C MET A 490 -9.37 17.11 3.64
N ASN A 491 -9.80 16.86 4.87
CA ASN A 491 -8.89 16.53 5.94
C ASN A 491 -8.29 15.14 5.72
N ILE A 492 -7.19 14.80 6.41
CA ILE A 492 -6.51 13.52 6.16
C ILE A 492 -7.36 12.28 6.44
N GLN A 493 -8.25 12.31 7.44
CA GLN A 493 -9.17 11.20 7.73
C GLN A 493 -10.25 11.08 6.64
N GLU A 494 -10.83 12.20 6.22
CA GLU A 494 -11.78 12.25 5.11
C GLU A 494 -11.14 11.71 3.82
N ALA A 495 -9.90 12.10 3.53
CA ALA A 495 -9.19 11.72 2.31
C ALA A 495 -8.85 10.22 2.26
N VAL A 496 -8.49 9.60 3.40
CA VAL A 496 -8.26 8.15 3.47
C VAL A 496 -9.55 7.37 3.51
N ASP A 497 -10.59 7.85 4.19
CA ASP A 497 -11.87 7.12 4.28
C ASP A 497 -12.70 7.22 2.99
N ALA A 498 -12.49 8.28 2.20
CA ALA A 498 -13.18 8.55 0.95
C ALA A 498 -13.28 7.27 0.09
N PRO A 499 -14.48 6.96 -0.45
CA PRO A 499 -14.63 5.83 -1.35
C PRO A 499 -13.77 5.97 -2.59
N ARG A 500 -13.28 4.83 -3.09
CA ARG A 500 -12.24 4.80 -4.13
C ARG A 500 -12.73 4.30 -5.46
N ILE A 501 -12.03 4.71 -6.50
CA ILE A 501 -12.17 4.18 -7.86
C ILE A 501 -10.85 3.59 -8.35
N HIS A 502 -10.90 2.62 -9.25
CA HIS A 502 -9.71 2.04 -9.83
C HIS A 502 -9.89 1.65 -11.30
N HIS A 503 -8.87 1.92 -12.11
CA HIS A 503 -8.79 1.44 -13.49
C HIS A 503 -7.31 1.19 -13.87
N GLN A 504 -6.94 -0.07 -14.10
CA GLN A 504 -5.56 -0.48 -14.39
C GLN A 504 -5.35 -0.85 -15.86
N TRP A 505 -5.99 -0.10 -16.75
CA TRP A 505 -6.04 -0.34 -18.20
C TRP A 505 -6.79 -1.64 -18.59
N LEU A 506 -6.36 -2.82 -18.16
CA LEU A 506 -7.09 -4.09 -18.39
C LEU A 506 -7.42 -4.78 -17.06
N PRO A 507 -8.67 -5.26 -16.85
CA PRO A 507 -9.84 -5.18 -17.75
C PRO A 507 -10.31 -3.74 -18.01
N ASN A 508 -11.04 -3.55 -19.12
CA ASN A 508 -11.70 -2.28 -19.45
C ASN A 508 -12.94 -2.06 -18.57
N THR A 509 -12.71 -1.95 -17.27
CA THR A 509 -13.70 -1.85 -16.20
C THR A 509 -13.20 -0.82 -15.19
N VAL A 510 -14.09 0.08 -14.78
CA VAL A 510 -13.87 0.97 -13.64
C VAL A 510 -14.41 0.27 -12.40
N TYR A 511 -13.53 -0.05 -11.47
CA TYR A 511 -13.90 -0.59 -10.17
C TYR A 511 -14.23 0.57 -9.24
N ILE A 512 -15.31 0.45 -8.50
CA ILE A 512 -15.80 1.47 -7.56
C ILE A 512 -16.17 0.77 -6.26
N GLU A 513 -15.70 1.31 -5.13
CA GLU A 513 -16.09 0.76 -3.83
C GLU A 513 -17.61 0.91 -3.61
N PRO A 514 -18.23 0.06 -2.77
CA PRO A 514 -19.66 0.14 -2.50
C PRO A 514 -20.08 1.54 -2.05
N PHE A 515 -21.14 2.07 -2.67
CA PHE A 515 -21.64 3.43 -2.44
C PHE A 515 -20.63 4.55 -2.74
N GLY A 516 -19.60 4.25 -3.55
CA GLY A 516 -18.51 5.19 -3.77
C GLY A 516 -18.84 6.35 -4.70
N LEU A 517 -19.80 6.18 -5.60
CA LEU A 517 -20.29 7.22 -6.48
C LEU A 517 -21.81 7.38 -6.36
N SER A 518 -22.30 8.59 -6.65
CA SER A 518 -23.75 8.80 -6.71
C SER A 518 -24.36 8.03 -7.90
N PRO A 519 -25.61 7.55 -7.80
CA PRO A 519 -26.28 6.91 -8.92
C PRO A 519 -26.36 7.78 -10.18
N ASP A 520 -26.34 9.11 -10.03
CA ASP A 520 -26.31 10.03 -11.15
C ASP A 520 -24.92 10.09 -11.80
N THR A 521 -23.85 10.12 -11.00
CA THR A 521 -22.48 9.97 -11.50
C THR A 521 -22.31 8.66 -12.26
N GLU A 522 -22.77 7.54 -11.71
CA GLU A 522 -22.70 6.22 -12.35
C GLU A 522 -23.44 6.19 -13.69
N LYS A 523 -24.67 6.74 -13.76
CA LYS A 523 -25.43 6.81 -15.01
C LYS A 523 -24.74 7.68 -16.06
N LEU A 524 -24.16 8.81 -15.66
CA LEU A 524 -23.44 9.70 -16.58
C LEU A 524 -22.21 8.98 -17.15
N LEU A 525 -21.42 8.31 -16.31
CA LEU A 525 -20.27 7.51 -16.73
C LEU A 525 -20.68 6.34 -17.65
N ALA A 526 -21.74 5.60 -17.28
CA ALA A 526 -22.27 4.54 -18.14
C ALA A 526 -22.73 5.09 -19.50
N GLY A 527 -23.37 6.27 -19.52
CA GLY A 527 -23.76 6.99 -20.74
C GLY A 527 -22.59 7.43 -21.61
N MET A 528 -21.41 7.69 -21.03
CA MET A 528 -20.15 7.94 -21.75
C MET A 528 -19.52 6.66 -22.29
N GLY A 529 -19.98 5.47 -21.86
CA GLY A 529 -19.49 4.17 -22.32
C GLY A 529 -18.60 3.42 -21.33
N TYR A 530 -18.46 3.88 -20.08
CA TYR A 530 -17.70 3.15 -19.05
C TYR A 530 -18.46 1.90 -18.59
N ARG A 531 -17.71 0.79 -18.47
CA ARG A 531 -18.18 -0.38 -17.73
C ARG A 531 -17.82 -0.20 -16.27
N LEU A 532 -18.81 -0.19 -15.39
CA LEU A 532 -18.64 -0.01 -13.96
C LEU A 532 -18.81 -1.34 -13.23
N ASP A 533 -17.96 -1.60 -12.25
CA ASP A 533 -18.12 -2.67 -11.27
C ASP A 533 -18.21 -2.05 -9.86
N VAL A 534 -19.40 -2.16 -9.28
CA VAL A 534 -19.74 -1.66 -7.94
C VAL A 534 -19.96 -2.81 -6.94
N THR A 535 -19.63 -4.04 -7.35
CA THR A 535 -19.87 -5.25 -6.56
C THR A 535 -18.65 -5.67 -5.75
N ASP A 536 -17.51 -5.08 -6.03
CA ASP A 536 -16.26 -5.37 -5.33
C ASP A 536 -16.33 -4.87 -3.88
N ALA A 537 -15.62 -5.54 -2.98
CA ALA A 537 -15.58 -5.18 -1.57
C ALA A 537 -14.84 -3.85 -1.38
N THR A 538 -14.73 -3.35 -0.15
CA THR A 538 -13.80 -2.24 0.14
C THR A 538 -12.35 -2.73 0.06
N TRP A 539 -11.43 -1.93 -0.46
CA TRP A 539 -10.02 -2.30 -0.65
C TRP A 539 -9.07 -1.24 -0.14
N GLY A 540 -7.84 -1.65 0.19
CA GLY A 540 -6.80 -0.75 0.69
C GLY A 540 -6.93 -0.43 2.18
N GLN A 541 -5.83 0.04 2.78
CA GLN A 541 -5.73 0.45 4.17
C GLN A 541 -4.76 1.63 4.27
N ALA A 542 -5.15 2.76 3.69
CA ALA A 542 -4.28 3.93 3.62
C ALA A 542 -3.91 4.43 5.02
N ALA A 543 -2.63 4.71 5.25
CA ALA A 543 -2.13 5.29 6.49
C ALA A 543 -1.43 6.62 6.16
N GLY A 544 -1.97 7.71 6.70
CA GLY A 544 -1.59 9.06 6.31
C GLY A 544 -1.34 10.01 7.48
N ILE A 545 -0.41 10.94 7.29
CA ILE A 545 -0.15 12.05 8.21
C ILE A 545 -0.20 13.35 7.42
N LEU A 546 -0.92 14.36 7.94
CA LEU A 546 -0.92 15.73 7.43
C LEU A 546 -0.29 16.67 8.46
N VAL A 547 0.55 17.58 7.98
CA VAL A 547 1.38 18.47 8.80
C VAL A 547 0.86 19.92 8.74
N GLY A 548 0.79 20.57 9.91
CA GLY A 548 0.49 21.99 10.06
C GLY A 548 -0.99 22.34 10.20
N GLY A 549 -1.87 21.33 10.29
CA GLY A 549 -3.32 21.47 10.41
C GLY A 549 -4.02 20.25 9.82
N LYS A 550 -5.31 20.05 10.13
CA LYS A 550 -6.02 18.84 9.70
C LYS A 550 -6.51 18.92 8.25
N SER A 551 -6.64 20.12 7.69
CA SER A 551 -7.00 20.37 6.28
C SER A 551 -6.30 21.62 5.76
N LEU A 552 -6.31 21.83 4.43
CA LEU A 552 -5.72 23.01 3.80
C LEU A 552 -6.26 24.33 4.39
N ALA A 553 -7.56 24.40 4.64
CA ALA A 553 -8.20 25.60 5.19
C ALA A 553 -7.77 25.91 6.63
N GLU A 554 -7.35 24.91 7.41
CA GLU A 554 -6.81 25.12 8.76
C GLU A 554 -5.32 25.50 8.70
N ILE A 555 -4.56 24.84 7.82
CA ILE A 555 -3.14 25.13 7.55
C ILE A 555 -2.96 26.60 7.12
N GLU A 556 -3.79 27.08 6.19
CA GLU A 556 -3.74 28.48 5.70
C GLU A 556 -4.04 29.50 6.79
N LYS A 557 -4.82 29.13 7.81
CA LYS A 557 -5.11 29.99 8.97
C LYS A 557 -3.98 29.95 10.01
N GLY A 558 -2.98 29.09 9.84
CA GLY A 558 -1.89 28.89 10.79
C GLY A 558 -2.34 28.26 12.12
N GLY A 559 -3.42 27.47 12.11
CA GLY A 559 -3.98 26.82 13.29
C GLY A 559 -3.94 25.29 13.22
N GLY A 560 -4.44 24.63 14.26
CA GLY A 560 -4.52 23.17 14.34
C GLY A 560 -3.30 22.52 15.02
N ALA A 561 -3.39 21.21 15.23
CA ALA A 561 -2.26 20.43 15.76
C ALA A 561 -1.17 20.32 14.69
N ARG A 562 0.09 20.27 15.12
CA ARG A 562 1.23 20.16 14.18
C ARG A 562 1.14 18.90 13.32
N TYR A 563 0.71 17.78 13.88
CA TYR A 563 0.54 16.52 13.17
C TYR A 563 -0.88 15.98 13.32
N ASN A 564 -1.47 15.58 12.20
CA ASN A 564 -2.80 14.98 12.14
C ASN A 564 -2.67 13.64 11.42
N GLY A 565 -2.90 12.54 12.13
CA GLY A 565 -2.76 11.18 11.61
C GLY A 565 -4.11 10.53 11.35
N ALA A 566 -4.18 9.72 10.31
CA ALA A 566 -5.37 8.94 9.97
C ALA A 566 -4.96 7.56 9.46
N ILE A 567 -5.55 6.54 10.08
CA ILE A 567 -5.60 5.20 9.52
C ILE A 567 -6.97 5.01 8.88
N ASP A 568 -7.00 4.38 7.73
CA ASP A 568 -8.22 3.98 7.05
C ASP A 568 -9.15 3.18 7.97
N SER A 569 -10.41 3.58 8.04
CA SER A 569 -11.43 2.89 8.86
C SER A 569 -11.65 1.42 8.46
N ARG A 570 -11.18 1.00 7.28
CA ARG A 570 -11.16 -0.40 6.82
C ARG A 570 -10.10 -1.25 7.55
N ALA A 571 -9.12 -0.64 8.22
CA ALA A 571 -8.10 -1.34 9.00
C ALA A 571 -8.55 -1.50 10.46
N ALA A 572 -9.33 -2.55 10.74
CA ALA A 572 -9.98 -2.76 12.03
C ALA A 572 -9.03 -2.87 13.25
N SER A 573 -7.76 -3.26 13.03
CA SER A 573 -6.73 -3.31 14.09
C SER A 573 -5.85 -2.06 14.16
N GLY A 574 -5.98 -1.15 13.20
CA GLY A 574 -5.04 -0.05 13.01
C GLY A 574 -5.30 1.16 13.88
N GLU A 575 -4.26 1.94 14.14
CA GLU A 575 -4.36 3.14 14.96
C GLU A 575 -3.38 4.23 14.53
N ALA A 576 -3.83 5.48 14.61
CA ALA A 576 -2.98 6.67 14.50
C ALA A 576 -2.73 7.23 15.89
N ILE A 577 -1.47 7.32 16.32
CA ILE A 577 -1.09 7.79 17.66
C ILE A 577 -0.10 8.93 17.55
N GLY A 578 -0.46 10.08 18.14
CA GLY A 578 0.39 11.27 18.27
C GLY A 578 0.71 11.58 19.73
N TYR A 579 1.78 12.36 19.96
CA TYR A 579 2.19 12.79 21.31
C TYR A 579 2.78 14.20 21.36
#